data_AF-A0A920UQR9-F1
#
_entry.id   AF-A0A920UQR9-F1
#
_cell.length_a   1.000
_cell.length_b   1.000
_cell.length_c   1.000
_cell.angle_alpha   90.00
_cell.angle_beta   90.00
_cell.angle_gamma   90.00
#
_symmetry.space_group_name_H-M   'P 1'
#
loop_
_entity.id
_entity.type
_entity.pdbx_description
1 polymer ?
#
loop_
_entity_poly.entity_id
_entity_poly.type
_entity_poly.pdbx_seq_one_letter_code
_entity_poly.pdbx_strand_id
1 'polypeptide(L)'
;MRAGFGQFQQATPEYLRFAQQYGATDILLNTPDLPSYNGTWPLHDLVNLRRNVENYGMKLSALENVPTQFYDHIMLNGPKT
;
A
#
# COMPACT_ATOMS: atom_id res chain seq x y z
N MET A 1 13.27 -7.58 16.31
CA MET A 1 11.92 -7.09 15.93
C MET A 1 12.09 -5.69 15.36
N ARG A 2 11.41 -5.31 14.26
CA ARG A 2 11.45 -3.95 13.68
C ARG A 2 10.08 -3.31 13.78
N ALA A 3 10.01 -2.07 14.25
CA ALA A 3 8.76 -1.32 14.33
C ALA A 3 8.38 -0.75 12.95
N GLY A 4 7.13 -0.93 12.56
CA GLY A 4 6.56 -0.36 11.34
C GLY A 4 5.44 0.62 11.66
N PHE A 5 5.23 1.58 10.75
CA PHE A 5 4.14 2.53 10.81
C PHE A 5 3.12 2.19 9.71
N GLY A 6 1.83 2.21 10.00
CA GLY A 6 0.81 1.72 9.07
C GLY A 6 -0.60 2.26 9.28
N GLN A 7 -1.57 1.64 8.59
CA GLN A 7 -3.01 1.97 8.57
C GLN A 7 -3.44 3.20 7.75
N PHE A 8 -2.59 3.67 6.82
CA PHE A 8 -2.91 4.79 5.90
C PHE A 8 -2.95 4.32 4.44
N GLN A 9 -3.79 4.94 3.61
CA GLN A 9 -3.92 4.59 2.19
C GLN A 9 -2.86 5.28 1.30
N GLN A 10 -2.29 6.39 1.75
CA GLN A 10 -1.39 7.21 0.94
C GLN A 10 -0.07 7.47 1.65
N ALA A 11 1.04 7.37 0.90
CA ALA A 11 2.37 7.73 1.37
C ALA A 11 2.61 9.25 1.24
N THR A 12 1.86 10.05 1.98
CA THR A 12 2.00 11.52 1.93
C THR A 12 3.31 11.97 2.60
N PRO A 13 3.89 13.11 2.18
CA PRO A 13 5.07 13.68 2.85
C PRO A 13 4.92 13.84 4.36
N GLU A 14 3.74 14.29 4.81
CA GLU A 14 3.42 14.52 6.22
C GLU A 14 3.43 13.20 6.99
N TYR A 15 2.82 12.16 6.44
CA TYR A 15 2.80 10.82 7.01
C TYR A 15 4.20 10.22 7.13
N LEU A 16 4.98 10.26 6.05
CA LEU A 16 6.33 9.68 6.03
C LEU A 16 7.27 10.42 6.99
N ARG A 17 7.21 11.76 7.05
CA ARG A 17 8.00 12.52 8.04
C ARG A 17 7.60 12.20 9.47
N PHE A 18 6.30 12.08 9.74
CA PHE A 18 5.80 11.72 11.06
C PHE A 18 6.28 10.32 11.50
N ALA A 19 6.18 9.33 10.61
CA ALA A 19 6.72 7.99 10.87
C ALA A 19 8.24 8.02 11.14
N GLN A 20 8.98 8.89 10.44
CA GLN A 20 10.42 9.04 10.61
C GLN A 20 10.76 9.62 11.98
N GLN A 21 10.01 10.65 12.41
CA GLN A 21 10.16 11.27 13.73
C GLN A 21 9.84 10.29 14.86
N TYR A 22 8.92 9.35 14.63
CA TYR A 22 8.61 8.26 15.56
C TYR A 22 9.69 7.17 15.61
N GLY A 23 10.73 7.26 14.77
CA GLY A 23 11.83 6.29 14.70
C GLY A 23 11.51 5.03 13.88
N ALA A 24 10.38 4.99 13.17
CA ALA A 24 10.05 3.90 12.29
C ALA A 24 10.82 4.02 10.96
N THR A 25 11.21 2.88 10.39
CA THR A 25 11.85 2.79 9.07
C THR A 25 11.04 1.95 8.08
N ASP A 26 10.04 1.22 8.57
CA ASP A 26 9.17 0.35 7.80
C ASP A 26 7.77 0.96 7.68
N ILE A 27 7.24 0.98 6.47
CA ILE A 27 5.90 1.48 6.13
C ILE A 27 5.02 0.34 5.65
N LEU A 28 3.83 0.28 6.23
CA LEU A 28 2.68 -0.46 5.74
C LEU A 28 1.65 0.54 5.23
N LEU A 29 0.99 0.24 4.11
CA LEU A 29 -0.15 1.02 3.64
C LEU A 29 -1.38 0.15 3.57
N ASN A 30 -2.49 0.66 4.12
CA ASN A 30 -3.73 -0.06 4.11
C ASN A 30 -4.47 0.22 2.81
N THR A 31 -4.72 -0.81 1.98
CA THR A 31 -5.39 -0.70 0.68
C THR A 31 -5.00 0.57 -0.09
N PRO A 32 -3.75 0.66 -0.58
CA PRO A 32 -3.23 1.88 -1.19
C PRO A 32 -4.12 2.39 -2.31
N ASP A 33 -4.29 3.70 -2.36
CA ASP A 33 -5.07 4.38 -3.41
C ASP A 33 -4.26 4.40 -4.72
N LEU A 34 -4.33 3.27 -5.44
CA LEU A 34 -3.65 3.05 -6.71
C LEU A 34 -4.66 2.72 -7.81
N PRO A 35 -4.42 3.20 -9.05
CA PRO A 35 -5.17 2.75 -10.22
C PRO A 35 -5.22 1.23 -10.30
N SER A 36 -6.40 0.71 -10.62
CA SER A 36 -6.64 -0.72 -10.74
C SER A 36 -7.25 -1.03 -12.10
N TYR A 37 -6.72 -2.04 -12.77
CA TYR A 37 -7.21 -2.50 -14.07
C TYR A 37 -7.38 -4.02 -14.02
N ASN A 38 -8.58 -4.50 -14.35
CA ASN A 38 -8.91 -5.93 -14.40
C ASN A 38 -8.49 -6.71 -13.13
N GLY A 39 -8.79 -6.16 -11.95
CA GLY A 39 -8.49 -6.82 -10.68
C GLY A 39 -6.99 -6.85 -10.32
N THR A 40 -6.19 -5.95 -10.89
CA THR A 40 -4.74 -5.86 -10.60
C THR A 40 -4.27 -4.41 -10.51
N TRP A 41 -3.18 -4.19 -9.77
CA TRP A 41 -2.42 -2.94 -9.81
C TRP A 41 -1.36 -2.99 -10.90
N PRO A 42 -1.17 -1.93 -11.70
CA PRO A 42 -0.05 -1.84 -12.62
C PRO A 42 1.30 -1.83 -11.88
N LEU A 43 2.29 -2.52 -12.43
CA LEU A 43 3.63 -2.58 -11.87
C LEU A 43 4.26 -1.19 -11.68
N HIS A 44 4.05 -0.28 -12.63
CA HIS A 44 4.66 1.05 -12.58
C HIS A 44 4.11 1.88 -11.40
N ASP A 45 2.83 1.75 -11.07
CA ASP A 45 2.22 2.41 -9.92
C ASP A 45 2.78 1.87 -8.60
N LEU A 46 2.95 0.55 -8.49
CA LEU A 46 3.61 -0.08 -7.34
C LEU A 46 5.08 0.35 -7.18
N VAL A 47 5.81 0.45 -8.29
CA VAL A 47 7.20 0.92 -8.28
C VAL A 47 7.28 2.38 -7.88
N ASN A 48 6.38 3.23 -8.36
CA ASN A 48 6.32 4.64 -7.98
C ASN A 48 5.97 4.80 -6.50
N LEU A 49 5.03 4.02 -5.97
CA LEU A 49 4.70 4.00 -4.55
C LEU A 49 5.92 3.60 -3.70
N ARG A 50 6.61 2.52 -4.06
CA ARG A 50 7.84 2.09 -3.38
C ARG A 50 8.89 3.19 -3.39
N ARG A 51 9.16 3.79 -4.55
CA ARG A 51 10.14 4.88 -4.70
C ARG A 51 9.78 6.11 -3.88
N ASN A 52 8.49 6.47 -3.81
CA ASN A 52 8.04 7.58 -2.98
C ASN A 52 8.40 7.35 -1.51
N VAL A 53 8.15 6.14 -0.97
CA VAL A 53 8.57 5.77 0.39
C VAL A 53 10.11 5.77 0.55
N GLU A 54 10.82 5.18 -0.40
CA GLU A 54 12.30 5.08 -0.37
C GLU A 54 12.99 6.45 -0.43
N ASN A 55 12.39 7.45 -1.08
CA ASN A 55 12.91 8.82 -1.12
C ASN A 55 12.97 9.49 0.27
N TYR A 56 12.25 8.96 1.27
CA TYR A 56 12.32 9.41 2.67
C TYR A 56 13.30 8.56 3.50
N GLY A 57 14.12 7.70 2.87
CA GLY A 57 15.02 6.79 3.57
C GLY A 57 14.31 5.64 4.29
N MET A 58 13.06 5.35 3.90
CA MET A 58 12.20 4.33 4.49
C MET A 58 12.04 3.12 3.56
N LYS A 59 11.40 2.06 4.07
CA LYS A 59 11.09 0.84 3.33
C LYS A 59 9.58 0.60 3.26
N LEU A 60 9.04 0.42 2.06
CA LEU A 60 7.70 -0.13 1.88
C LEU A 60 7.76 -1.64 2.16
N SER A 61 7.20 -2.06 3.30
CA SER A 61 7.33 -3.44 3.79
C SER A 61 6.10 -4.30 3.59
N ALA A 62 4.91 -3.71 3.51
CA ALA A 62 3.67 -4.44 3.27
C ALA A 62 2.57 -3.54 2.69
N LEU A 63 1.64 -4.17 1.96
CA LEU A 63 0.36 -3.60 1.55
C LEU A 63 -0.75 -4.45 2.20
N GLU A 64 -1.71 -3.82 2.87
CA GLU A 64 -2.74 -4.50 3.65
C GLU A 64 -4.11 -3.82 3.45
N ASN A 65 -4.96 -4.12 2.49
CA ASN A 65 -5.01 -5.32 1.67
C ASN A 65 -5.02 -4.90 0.20
N VAL A 66 -5.46 -5.80 -0.66
CA VAL A 66 -5.87 -5.45 -2.02
C VAL A 66 -7.36 -5.07 -2.03
N PRO A 67 -7.82 -4.22 -2.99
CA PRO A 67 -9.24 -3.89 -3.12
C PRO A 67 -10.11 -5.14 -3.24
N THR A 68 -11.31 -5.11 -2.66
CA THR A 68 -12.23 -6.27 -2.66
C THR A 68 -12.61 -6.73 -4.07
N GLN A 69 -12.68 -5.80 -5.02
CA GLN A 69 -12.90 -6.09 -6.45
C GLN A 69 -11.81 -6.98 -7.10
N PHE A 70 -10.68 -7.24 -6.42
CA PHE A 70 -9.66 -8.17 -6.94
C PHE A 70 -10.05 -9.64 -6.69
N TYR A 71 -10.97 -9.90 -5.76
CA TYR A 71 -11.35 -11.23 -5.30
C TYR A 71 -12.85 -11.35 -4.99
N ASP A 72 -13.67 -10.46 -5.55
CA ASP A 72 -15.12 -10.40 -5.31
C ASP A 72 -15.85 -11.66 -5.79
N HIS A 73 -15.41 -12.29 -6.87
CA HIS A 73 -15.94 -13.59 -7.32
C HIS A 73 -15.75 -14.70 -6.27
N ILE A 74 -14.66 -14.65 -5.48
CA ILE A 74 -14.47 -15.59 -4.38
C ILE A 74 -15.45 -15.26 -3.25
N MET A 75 -15.61 -13.98 -2.92
CA MET A 75 -16.54 -13.53 -1.88
C MET A 75 -18.01 -13.82 -2.21
N LEU A 76 -18.37 -13.78 -3.49
CA LEU A 76 -19.77 -13.80 -3.96
C LEU A 76 -20.17 -15.09 -4.69
N ASN A 77 -19.32 -16.13 -4.65
CA ASN A 77 -19.56 -17.44 -5.26
C ASN A 77 -19.69 -17.42 -6.81
N GLY A 78 -18.66 -16.93 -7.48
CA GLY A 78 -18.49 -16.99 -8.94
C GLY A 78 -18.71 -15.66 -9.66
N PRO A 79 -18.32 -15.58 -10.95
CA PRO A 79 -18.65 -14.42 -11.77
C PRO A 79 -20.18 -14.27 -11.86
N LYS A 80 -20.69 -13.06 -11.65
CA LYS A 80 -22.07 -12.75 -12.03
C LYS A 80 -22.11 -12.70 -13.56
N THR A 81 -22.66 -13.75 -14.16
CA THR A 81 -22.97 -13.82 -15.60
C THR A 81 -23.94 -12.71 -16.01
#